data_AF-G0A2E1-F1
#
_entry.id   AF-G0A2E1-F1
#
_cell.length_a   1.000
_cell.length_b   1.000
_cell.length_c   1.000
_cell.angle_alpha   90.00
_cell.angle_beta   90.00
_cell.angle_gamma   90.00
#
_symmetry.space_group_name_H-M   'P 1'
#
loop_
_entity.id
_entity.type
_entity.pdbx_description
1 polymer ?
#
loop_
_entity_poly.entity_id
_entity_poly.type
_entity_poly.pdbx_seq_one_letter_code
_entity_poly.pdbx_strand_id
1 'polypeptide(L)'
;MGCCDDPTELPRMDRRELIRLQEQYGDLVRDLFTEDPEKVILKLLNTSSAYLTELAALQAHHASVRLKAISTLEKPSISTLLRIVEKEPAGEFGEAAKARIAQIDN
;
A
#
# COMPACT_ATOMS: atom_id res chain seq x y z
N MET A 1 -15.33 38.32 20.57
CA MET A 1 -15.86 36.93 20.57
C MET A 1 -15.18 36.21 19.41
N GLY A 2 -14.49 35.07 19.53
CA GLY A 2 -14.28 34.14 20.62
C GLY A 2 -12.78 33.93 20.92
N CYS A 3 -12.49 33.57 22.16
CA CYS A 3 -11.15 33.52 22.77
C CYS A 3 -10.88 32.11 23.33
N CYS A 4 -11.31 31.06 22.61
CA CYS A 4 -11.29 29.68 23.13
C CYS A 4 -11.08 28.62 22.03
N ASP A 5 -10.38 28.90 20.94
CA ASP A 5 -9.89 27.83 20.06
C ASP A 5 -8.55 27.37 20.60
N ASP A 6 -8.57 26.34 21.43
CA ASP A 6 -7.36 25.68 21.93
C ASP A 6 -6.67 24.98 20.74
N PRO A 7 -5.46 25.41 20.34
CA PRO A 7 -4.74 24.82 19.20
C PRO A 7 -4.30 23.37 19.46
N THR A 8 -4.52 22.84 20.67
CA THR A 8 -4.29 21.43 21.02
C THR A 8 -5.55 20.57 20.92
N GLU A 9 -6.74 21.12 20.68
CA GLU A 9 -7.93 20.32 20.40
C GLU A 9 -7.76 19.59 19.06
N LEU A 10 -7.81 18.26 19.10
CA LEU A 10 -7.85 17.45 17.89
C LEU A 10 -9.09 17.84 17.07
N PRO A 11 -8.96 17.94 15.73
CA PRO A 11 -10.10 18.24 14.87
C PRO A 11 -11.21 17.21 15.13
N ARG A 12 -12.39 17.71 15.51
CA ARG A 12 -13.54 16.86 15.82
C ARG A 12 -13.99 16.16 14.54
N MET A 13 -13.76 14.85 14.46
CA MET A 13 -14.19 14.02 13.33
C MET A 13 -15.72 13.95 13.28
N ASP A 14 -16.29 14.00 12.08
CA ASP A 14 -17.74 13.84 11.92
C ASP A 14 -18.17 12.45 12.42
N ARG A 15 -19.29 12.38 13.13
CA ARG A 15 -19.86 11.12 13.62
C ARG A 15 -20.13 10.14 12.48
N ARG A 16 -20.45 10.62 11.29
CA ARG A 16 -20.67 9.77 10.10
C ARG A 16 -19.37 9.14 9.60
N GLU A 17 -18.27 9.89 9.64
CA GLU A 17 -16.94 9.37 9.29
C GLU A 17 -16.47 8.34 10.31
N LEU A 18 -16.71 8.59 11.60
CA LEU A 18 -16.46 7.63 12.68
C LEU A 18 -17.15 6.28 12.42
N ILE A 19 -18.45 6.29 12.08
CA ILE A 19 -19.22 5.06 11.82
C ILE A 19 -18.66 4.31 10.61
N ARG A 20 -18.37 5.02 9.51
CA ARG A 20 -17.78 4.40 8.30
C ARG A 20 -16.44 3.76 8.59
N LEU A 21 -15.57 4.44 9.35
CA LEU A 21 -14.26 3.91 9.70
C LEU A 21 -14.39 2.66 10.59
N GLN A 22 -15.36 2.67 11.51
CA GLN A 22 -15.64 1.52 12.37
C GLN A 22 -16.17 0.32 11.57
N GLU A 23 -17.03 0.52 10.58
CA GLU A 23 -17.51 -0.52 9.66
C GLU A 23 -16.35 -1.09 8.84
N GLN A 24 -15.53 -0.22 8.22
CA GLN A 24 -14.35 -0.64 7.46
C GLN A 24 -13.37 -1.46 8.31
N TYR A 25 -13.15 -1.05 9.56
CA TYR A 25 -12.32 -1.80 10.50
C TYR A 25 -12.95 -3.17 10.83
N GLY A 26 -14.26 -3.22 11.07
CA GLY A 26 -14.98 -4.47 11.33
C GLY A 26 -14.88 -5.47 10.17
N ASP A 27 -15.03 -4.97 8.94
CA ASP A 27 -14.89 -5.78 7.73
C ASP A 27 -13.45 -6.25 7.55
N LEU A 28 -12.45 -5.38 7.74
CA LEU A 28 -11.05 -5.78 7.69
C LEU A 28 -10.72 -6.88 8.70
N VAL A 29 -11.16 -6.72 9.95
CA VAL A 29 -10.94 -7.74 10.99
C VAL A 29 -11.59 -9.06 10.59
N ARG A 30 -12.83 -9.03 10.09
CA ARG A 30 -13.50 -10.24 9.60
C ARG A 30 -12.71 -10.90 8.48
N ASP A 31 -12.35 -10.14 7.46
CA ASP A 31 -11.62 -10.63 6.29
C ASP A 31 -10.28 -11.25 6.71
N LEU A 32 -9.54 -10.63 7.64
CA LEU A 32 -8.30 -11.18 8.17
C LEU A 32 -8.48 -12.51 8.92
N PHE A 33 -9.63 -12.75 9.54
CA PHE A 33 -9.90 -13.98 10.29
C PHE A 33 -10.59 -15.07 9.47
N THR A 34 -11.29 -14.73 8.38
CA THR A 34 -12.12 -15.68 7.64
C THR A 34 -11.73 -15.86 6.17
N GLU A 35 -10.99 -14.92 5.59
CA GLU A 35 -10.59 -14.94 4.18
C GLU A 35 -9.14 -15.41 4.00
N ASP A 36 -8.77 -15.67 2.75
CA ASP A 36 -7.39 -15.96 2.35
C ASP A 36 -6.52 -14.71 2.53
N PRO A 37 -5.44 -14.78 3.35
CA PRO A 37 -4.59 -13.62 3.65
C PRO A 37 -3.99 -12.98 2.39
N GLU A 38 -3.72 -13.77 1.34
CA GLU A 38 -3.22 -13.24 0.07
C GLU A 38 -4.22 -12.27 -0.57
N LYS A 39 -5.51 -12.63 -0.56
CA LYS A 39 -6.58 -11.82 -1.14
C LYS A 39 -6.81 -10.55 -0.33
N VAL A 40 -6.76 -10.65 1.00
CA VAL A 40 -6.91 -9.48 1.88
C VAL A 40 -5.79 -8.48 1.62
N ILE A 41 -4.54 -8.95 1.55
CA ILE A 41 -3.39 -8.08 1.28
C ILE A 41 -3.49 -7.45 -0.12
N LEU A 42 -3.92 -8.20 -1.15
CA LEU A 42 -4.14 -7.65 -2.49
C LEU A 42 -5.19 -6.54 -2.51
N LYS A 43 -6.30 -6.69 -1.77
CA LYS A 43 -7.32 -5.64 -1.62
C LYS A 43 -6.72 -4.38 -0.98
N LEU A 44 -6.01 -4.55 0.13
CA LEU A 44 -5.41 -3.46 0.90
C LEU A 44 -4.31 -2.70 0.15
N LEU A 45 -3.64 -3.36 -0.80
CA LEU A 45 -2.53 -2.77 -1.53
C LEU A 45 -2.94 -1.53 -2.35
N ASN A 46 -4.19 -1.47 -2.79
CA ASN A 46 -4.72 -0.34 -3.56
C ASN A 46 -4.88 0.95 -2.74
N THR A 47 -5.03 0.84 -1.43
CA THR A 47 -5.24 1.98 -0.52
C THR A 47 -4.09 2.18 0.45
N SER A 48 -3.03 1.37 0.31
CA SER A 48 -1.84 1.42 1.16
C SER A 48 -0.95 2.62 0.82
N SER A 49 -0.14 3.04 1.79
CA SER A 49 0.84 4.10 1.56
C SER A 49 1.95 3.66 0.60
N ALA A 50 2.61 4.63 -0.04
CA ALA A 50 3.77 4.38 -0.91
C ALA A 50 4.85 3.55 -0.19
N TYR A 51 5.11 3.84 1.09
CA TYR A 51 6.08 3.07 1.88
C TYR A 51 5.69 1.59 2.05
N LEU A 52 4.43 1.29 2.35
CA LEU A 52 3.98 -0.09 2.52
C LEU A 52 3.97 -0.86 1.21
N THR A 53 3.62 -0.19 0.10
CA THR A 53 3.69 -0.79 -1.24
C THR A 53 5.13 -1.07 -1.67
N GLU A 54 6.08 -0.19 -1.35
CA GLU A 54 7.52 -0.43 -1.57
C GLU A 54 8.03 -1.64 -0.77
N LEU A 55 7.67 -1.74 0.51
CA LEU A 55 8.02 -2.90 1.34
C LEU A 55 7.42 -4.20 0.78
N ALA A 56 6.16 -4.15 0.36
CA ALA A 56 5.50 -5.30 -0.27
C ALA A 56 6.22 -5.72 -1.56
N ALA A 57 6.64 -4.77 -2.40
CA ALA A 57 7.40 -5.06 -3.61
C ALA A 57 8.77 -5.71 -3.32
N LEU A 58 9.40 -5.37 -2.19
CA LEU A 58 10.70 -5.92 -1.80
C LEU A 58 10.62 -7.31 -1.18
N GLN A 59 9.63 -7.55 -0.32
CA GLN A 59 9.65 -8.67 0.62
C GLN A 59 8.32 -9.43 0.78
N ALA A 60 7.26 -9.10 0.02
CA ALA A 60 6.01 -9.83 0.18
C ALA A 60 6.21 -11.34 -0.07
N HIS A 61 5.68 -12.14 0.85
CA HIS A 61 5.76 -13.60 0.81
C HIS A 61 4.98 -14.18 -0.39
N HIS A 62 3.84 -13.58 -0.71
CA HIS A 62 3.00 -13.99 -1.84
C HIS A 62 3.48 -13.33 -3.14
N ALA A 63 3.74 -14.13 -4.16
CA ALA A 63 4.25 -13.65 -5.45
C ALA A 63 3.27 -12.68 -6.13
N SER A 64 1.96 -12.98 -6.07
CA SER A 64 0.90 -12.12 -6.62
C SER A 64 0.90 -10.72 -6.00
N VAL A 65 1.05 -10.64 -4.67
CA VAL A 65 1.14 -9.39 -3.92
C VAL A 65 2.39 -8.62 -4.34
N ARG A 66 3.53 -9.30 -4.43
CA ARG A 66 4.80 -8.67 -4.81
C ARG A 66 4.74 -8.10 -6.23
N LEU A 67 4.22 -8.85 -7.19
CA LEU A 67 4.03 -8.41 -8.57
C LEU A 67 3.05 -7.24 -8.67
N LYS A 68 1.93 -7.32 -7.94
CA LYS A 68 0.96 -6.23 -7.90
C LYS A 68 1.58 -4.96 -7.31
N ALA A 69 2.34 -5.08 -6.22
CA ALA A 69 3.06 -3.98 -5.61
C ALA A 69 4.01 -3.29 -6.60
N ILE A 70 4.84 -4.07 -7.29
CA ILE A 70 5.75 -3.57 -8.33
C ILE A 70 4.97 -2.80 -9.40
N SER A 71 3.83 -3.31 -9.85
CA SER A 71 3.00 -2.65 -10.87
C SER A 71 2.39 -1.31 -10.40
N THR A 72 2.23 -1.12 -9.10
CA THR A 72 1.61 0.08 -8.52
C THR A 72 2.63 1.17 -8.21
N LEU A 73 3.93 0.84 -8.08
CA LEU A 73 4.97 1.81 -7.75
C LEU A 73 5.04 2.95 -8.77
N GLU A 74 5.37 4.16 -8.28
CA GLU A 74 5.42 5.40 -9.05
C GLU A 74 6.84 5.99 -9.08
N LYS A 75 7.02 7.15 -9.75
CA LYS A 75 8.29 7.87 -9.88
C LYS A 75 9.16 7.99 -8.60
N PRO A 76 8.62 8.34 -7.42
CA PRO A 76 9.46 8.44 -6.22
C PRO A 76 10.10 7.11 -5.79
N SER A 77 9.54 5.98 -6.22
CA SER A 77 9.94 4.63 -5.81
C SER A 77 10.89 3.94 -6.79
N ILE A 78 11.48 4.67 -7.74
CA ILE A 78 12.42 4.11 -8.75
C ILE A 78 13.63 3.45 -8.08
N SER A 79 14.15 4.01 -6.99
CA SER A 79 15.26 3.42 -6.23
C SER A 79 14.92 2.02 -5.71
N THR A 80 13.68 1.81 -5.28
CA THR A 80 13.16 0.51 -4.83
C THR A 80 13.05 -0.48 -5.99
N LEU A 81 12.57 -0.03 -7.16
CA LEU A 81 12.51 -0.86 -8.37
C LEU A 81 13.91 -1.31 -8.83
N LEU A 82 14.89 -0.40 -8.84
CA LEU A 82 16.29 -0.73 -9.18
C LEU A 82 16.86 -1.76 -8.21
N ARG A 83 16.59 -1.62 -6.91
CA ARG A 83 17.03 -2.58 -5.90
C ARG A 83 16.44 -3.98 -6.11
N ILE A 84 15.20 -4.08 -6.60
CA ILE A 84 14.59 -5.37 -6.97
C ILE A 84 15.33 -6.00 -8.15
N VAL A 85 15.65 -5.20 -9.17
CA VAL A 85 16.42 -5.65 -10.35
C VAL A 85 17.81 -6.12 -9.97
N GLU A 86 18.51 -5.42 -9.09
CA GLU A 86 19.84 -5.82 -8.61
C GLU A 86 19.81 -7.15 -7.86
N LYS A 87 18.77 -7.37 -7.04
CA LYS A 87 18.64 -8.58 -6.21
C LYS A 87 18.27 -9.81 -7.03
N GLU A 88 17.39 -9.65 -8.02
CA GLU A 88 16.79 -10.75 -8.79
C GLU A 88 16.70 -10.40 -10.30
N PRO A 89 17.82 -10.25 -11.01
CA PRO A 89 17.86 -9.65 -12.35
C PRO A 89 17.17 -10.45 -13.46
N ALA A 90 17.05 -11.77 -13.27
CA ALA A 90 16.46 -12.72 -14.21
C ALA A 90 15.20 -13.42 -13.66
N GLY A 91 14.70 -12.97 -12.50
CA GLY A 91 13.46 -13.48 -11.93
C GLY A 91 12.24 -12.71 -12.45
N GLU A 92 11.06 -13.31 -12.32
CA GLU A 92 9.77 -12.69 -12.71
C GLU A 92 9.59 -11.29 -12.11
N PHE A 93 10.04 -11.08 -10.87
CA PHE A 93 9.99 -9.78 -10.20
C PHE A 93 10.96 -8.75 -10.81
N GLY A 94 12.15 -9.19 -11.22
CA GLY A 94 13.13 -8.32 -11.86
C GLY A 94 12.70 -7.88 -13.26
N GLU A 95 12.09 -8.78 -14.03
CA GLU A 95 11.48 -8.44 -15.32
C GLU A 95 10.31 -7.47 -15.16
N ALA A 96 9.42 -7.74 -14.19
CA ALA A 96 8.32 -6.83 -13.87
C ALA A 96 8.82 -5.44 -13.43
N ALA A 97 9.89 -5.37 -12.62
CA ALA A 97 10.47 -4.11 -12.19
C ALA A 97 11.10 -3.32 -13.36
N LYS A 98 11.83 -3.98 -14.26
CA LYS A 98 12.37 -3.36 -15.49
C LYS A 98 11.25 -2.81 -16.38
N ALA A 99 10.19 -3.60 -16.60
CA ALA A 99 9.04 -3.18 -17.36
C ALA A 99 8.35 -1.96 -16.74
N ARG A 100 8.25 -1.93 -15.41
CA ARG A 100 7.68 -0.79 -14.69
C ARG A 100 8.53 0.46 -14.78
N ILE A 101 9.86 0.35 -14.63
CA ILE A 101 10.78 1.49 -14.81
C ILE A 101 10.60 2.09 -16.23
N ALA A 102 10.56 1.23 -17.26
CA ALA A 102 10.34 1.67 -18.63
C ALA A 102 8.98 2.38 -18.86
N GLN A 103 7.93 2.03 -18.09
CA GLN A 103 6.64 2.73 -18.14
C GLN A 103 6.66 4.07 -17.43
N ILE A 104 7.49 4.22 -16.39
CA ILE A 104 7.57 5.42 -15.55
C ILE A 104 8.47 6.48 -16.20
N ASP A 105 9.51 6.05 -16.92
CA ASP A 105 10.46 6.91 -17.62
C ASP A 105 9.93 7.46 -18.95
N ASN A 106 8.89 6.84 -19.52
CA ASN A 106 8.11 7.39 -20.64
C ASN A 106 7.02 8.35 -20.14
#